data_AF-A0AAU2X998-F1
#
_entry.id   AF-A0AAU2X998-F1
#
_cell.length_a   1.000
_cell.length_b   1.000
_cell.length_c   1.000
_cell.angle_alpha   90.00
_cell.angle_beta   90.00
_cell.angle_gamma   90.00
#
_symmetry.space_group_name_H-M   'P 1'
#
loop_
_entity.id
_entity.type
_entity.pdbx_description
1 polymer ?
#
loop_
_entity_poly.entity_id
_entity_poly.type
_entity_poly.pdbx_seq_one_letter_code
_entity_poly.pdbx_strand_id
1 'polypeptide(L)'
;MRSFRLGKDADLDTIITLEAEPDAARWLCDIGRNWHALVLVDPAQEHVVVLEDDRVVGFGVLAGLAREDKVVEVRRIVVGTAHAGRGHGRALLRELLTRAYAVHGARRVWLDVKEGNDRAHDLYLAEGFVDEPDAGAAPFVEADGTATPLVVMGHAATLARFGNGLEEVVVDCAEPYRLAVFWARVLGGDPVERDASWAYVDPPGKPRVAFQRVPEGKSGKNRLHLDVFVNDIPAATRAVELLGAVRLGDLVKDEQGAFQVFRDPEGNEFCLVGD
;
A
#
# COMPACT_ATOMS: atom_id res chain seq x y z
N MET A 1 -25.60 -0.77 11.52
CA MET A 1 -24.47 -0.31 10.65
C MET A 1 -23.20 -1.03 11.08
N ARG A 2 -22.32 -1.43 10.15
CA ARG A 2 -21.05 -2.10 10.49
C ARG A 2 -19.93 -1.09 10.70
N SER A 3 -19.10 -1.30 11.72
CA SER A 3 -17.90 -0.50 11.99
C SER A 3 -16.76 -1.38 12.55
N PHE A 4 -15.56 -0.79 12.65
CA PHE A 4 -14.36 -1.45 13.16
C PHE A 4 -13.66 -0.55 14.16
N ARG A 5 -12.98 -1.15 15.14
CA ARG A 5 -12.07 -0.44 16.05
C ARG A 5 -11.07 -1.41 16.65
N LEU A 6 -10.05 -0.86 17.30
CA LEU A 6 -9.18 -1.63 18.17
C LEU A 6 -9.98 -2.29 19.31
N GLY A 7 -9.60 -3.52 19.63
CA GLY A 7 -10.10 -4.23 20.81
C GLY A 7 -9.67 -3.52 22.10
N LYS A 8 -10.45 -3.71 23.16
CA LYS A 8 -10.18 -3.21 24.52
C LYS A 8 -10.53 -4.28 25.55
N ASP A 9 -10.07 -4.10 26.80
CA ASP A 9 -10.30 -5.08 27.88
C ASP A 9 -11.80 -5.41 28.07
N ALA A 10 -12.69 -4.42 27.91
CA ALA A 10 -14.13 -4.60 28.01
C ALA A 10 -14.75 -5.52 26.91
N ASP A 11 -14.01 -5.82 25.85
CA ASP A 11 -14.47 -6.74 24.79
C ASP A 11 -14.11 -8.21 25.09
N LEU A 12 -13.18 -8.46 26.02
CA LEU A 12 -12.55 -9.77 26.19
C LEU A 12 -13.56 -10.88 26.53
N ASP A 13 -14.55 -10.59 27.37
CA ASP A 13 -15.55 -11.60 27.74
C ASP A 13 -16.44 -11.97 26.53
N THR A 14 -16.71 -11.01 25.65
CA THR A 14 -17.44 -11.28 24.39
C THR A 14 -16.56 -12.07 23.43
N ILE A 15 -15.28 -11.71 23.30
CA ILE A 15 -14.30 -12.42 22.45
C ILE A 15 -14.21 -13.89 22.86
N ILE A 16 -14.04 -14.18 24.15
CA ILE A 16 -13.98 -15.55 24.66
C ILE A 16 -15.28 -16.31 24.42
N THR A 17 -16.42 -15.64 24.54
CA THR A 17 -17.72 -16.23 24.21
C THR A 17 -17.79 -16.62 22.73
N LEU A 18 -17.34 -15.75 21.82
CA LEU A 18 -17.32 -16.00 20.38
C LEU A 18 -16.38 -17.17 20.02
N GLU A 19 -15.23 -17.30 20.69
CA GLU A 19 -14.30 -18.42 20.46
C GLU A 19 -14.84 -19.75 20.98
N ALA A 20 -15.58 -19.73 22.09
CA ALA A 20 -16.19 -20.91 22.68
C ALA A 20 -17.42 -21.42 21.90
N GLU A 21 -17.93 -20.67 20.92
CA GLU A 21 -19.02 -21.14 20.07
C GLU A 21 -18.61 -22.41 19.30
N PRO A 22 -19.47 -23.45 19.20
CA PRO A 22 -19.10 -24.72 18.56
C PRO A 22 -18.61 -24.62 17.11
N ASP A 23 -19.02 -23.57 16.39
CA ASP A 23 -18.51 -23.30 15.03
C ASP A 23 -17.09 -22.78 15.01
N ALA A 24 -16.69 -21.96 15.99
CA ALA A 24 -15.34 -21.43 16.10
C ALA A 24 -14.41 -22.42 16.81
N ALA A 25 -14.85 -22.99 17.93
CA ALA A 25 -14.05 -23.87 18.79
C ALA A 25 -13.49 -25.10 18.07
N ARG A 26 -14.17 -25.62 17.05
CA ARG A 26 -13.68 -26.76 16.25
C ARG A 26 -12.42 -26.42 15.44
N TRP A 27 -12.18 -25.14 15.16
CA TRP A 27 -11.07 -24.65 14.34
C TRP A 27 -9.95 -23.98 15.15
N LEU A 28 -10.15 -23.76 16.45
CA LEU A 28 -9.26 -22.96 17.29
C LEU A 28 -8.70 -23.78 18.45
N CYS A 29 -7.47 -23.47 18.89
CA CYS A 29 -7.05 -23.80 20.24
C CYS A 29 -7.69 -22.86 21.25
N ASP A 30 -8.12 -23.42 22.39
CA ASP A 30 -8.43 -22.63 23.58
C ASP A 30 -7.13 -22.11 24.18
N ILE A 31 -6.92 -20.81 24.04
CA ILE A 31 -5.76 -20.06 24.54
C ILE A 31 -6.13 -19.14 25.71
N GLY A 32 -7.43 -19.07 26.03
CA GLY A 32 -7.97 -18.33 27.17
C GLY A 32 -7.88 -16.80 27.11
N ARG A 33 -8.58 -16.17 28.06
CA ARG A 33 -8.68 -14.70 28.21
C ARG A 33 -7.33 -14.01 28.34
N ASN A 34 -6.37 -14.64 29.02
CA ASN A 34 -5.07 -14.05 29.30
C ASN A 34 -4.27 -13.78 28.02
N TRP A 35 -4.39 -14.65 27.02
CA TRP A 35 -3.71 -14.43 25.75
C TRP A 35 -4.21 -13.15 25.06
N HIS A 36 -5.53 -12.96 24.96
CA HIS A 36 -6.07 -11.73 24.37
C HIS A 36 -5.70 -10.48 25.17
N ALA A 37 -5.71 -10.56 26.50
CA ALA A 37 -5.28 -9.44 27.34
C ALA A 37 -3.82 -9.03 27.05
N LEU A 38 -2.94 -10.01 26.79
CA LEU A 38 -1.57 -9.74 26.37
C LEU A 38 -1.49 -9.14 24.97
N VAL A 39 -2.31 -9.60 24.01
CA VAL A 39 -2.38 -9.01 22.67
C VAL A 39 -2.75 -7.53 22.73
N LEU A 40 -3.65 -7.12 23.62
CA LEU A 40 -4.08 -5.71 23.73
C LEU A 40 -2.96 -4.75 24.15
N VAL A 41 -1.89 -5.25 24.77
CA VAL A 41 -0.78 -4.42 25.27
C VAL A 41 0.54 -4.69 24.55
N ASP A 42 0.59 -5.69 23.67
CA ASP A 42 1.79 -6.07 22.93
C ASP A 42 1.92 -5.23 21.64
N PRO A 43 2.95 -4.36 21.51
CA PRO A 43 3.14 -3.56 20.30
C PRO A 43 3.46 -4.40 19.05
N ALA A 44 3.82 -5.68 19.20
CA ALA A 44 4.04 -6.59 18.08
C ALA A 44 2.75 -7.19 17.52
N GLN A 45 1.60 -6.89 18.13
CA GLN A 45 0.29 -7.44 17.77
C GLN A 45 -0.79 -6.36 17.76
N GLU A 46 -1.90 -6.64 17.10
CA GLU A 46 -3.03 -5.72 17.06
C GLU A 46 -4.35 -6.49 17.04
N HIS A 47 -5.22 -6.15 17.99
CA HIS A 47 -6.54 -6.75 18.11
C HIS A 47 -7.59 -5.82 17.52
N VAL A 48 -8.41 -6.34 16.60
CA VAL A 48 -9.44 -5.57 15.89
C VAL A 48 -10.79 -6.24 16.09
N VAL A 49 -11.81 -5.47 16.45
CA VAL A 49 -13.19 -5.96 16.57
C VAL A 49 -14.06 -5.38 15.46
N VAL A 50 -14.97 -6.21 14.95
CA VAL A 50 -16.07 -5.77 14.08
C VAL A 50 -17.33 -5.60 14.91
N LEU A 51 -18.02 -4.48 14.71
CA LEU A 51 -19.28 -4.18 15.38
C LEU A 51 -20.46 -4.21 14.43
N GLU A 52 -21.59 -4.69 14.93
CA GLU A 52 -22.92 -4.50 14.36
C GLU A 52 -23.81 -3.89 15.44
N ASP A 53 -24.34 -2.70 15.19
CA ASP A 53 -25.21 -1.97 16.12
C ASP A 53 -24.57 -1.84 17.52
N ASP A 54 -23.31 -1.39 17.51
CA ASP A 54 -22.43 -1.19 18.68
C ASP A 54 -22.11 -2.43 19.51
N ARG A 55 -22.45 -3.62 19.02
CA ARG A 55 -22.09 -4.90 19.64
C ARG A 55 -20.95 -5.56 18.89
N VAL A 56 -19.99 -6.12 19.61
CA VAL A 56 -18.92 -6.92 19.03
C VAL A 56 -19.52 -8.22 18.49
N VAL A 57 -19.38 -8.44 17.18
CA VAL A 57 -19.89 -9.65 16.49
C VAL A 57 -18.78 -10.53 15.92
N GLY A 58 -17.54 -10.08 16.04
CA GLY A 58 -16.35 -10.77 15.58
C GLY A 58 -15.09 -9.99 15.91
N PHE A 59 -13.95 -10.64 15.77
CA PHE A 59 -12.65 -10.04 15.98
C PHE A 59 -11.58 -10.73 15.15
N GLY A 60 -10.46 -10.05 14.97
CA GLY A 60 -9.25 -10.65 14.44
C GLY A 60 -7.99 -10.09 15.07
N VAL A 61 -6.88 -10.77 14.84
CA VAL A 61 -5.57 -10.45 15.41
C VAL A 61 -4.52 -10.41 14.31
N LEU A 62 -3.81 -9.30 14.21
CA LEU A 62 -2.56 -9.21 13.47
C LEU A 62 -1.38 -9.47 14.39
N ALA A 63 -0.32 -10.05 13.85
CA ALA A 63 0.91 -10.27 14.57
C ALA A 63 2.16 -10.12 13.71
N GLY A 64 3.32 -9.99 14.36
CA GLY A 64 4.59 -9.75 13.68
C GLY A 64 4.82 -8.28 13.32
N LEU A 65 4.05 -7.36 13.91
CA LEU A 65 4.09 -5.93 13.57
C LEU A 65 5.43 -5.25 13.92
N ALA A 66 6.15 -5.81 14.89
CA ALA A 66 7.47 -5.33 15.31
C ALA A 66 8.64 -5.91 14.49
N ARG A 67 8.39 -6.76 13.49
CA ARG A 67 9.46 -7.40 12.70
C ARG A 67 10.07 -6.43 11.68
N GLU A 68 11.40 -6.48 11.54
CA GLU A 68 12.14 -5.67 10.56
C GLU A 68 11.83 -6.07 9.10
N ASP A 69 11.55 -7.35 8.86
CA ASP A 69 11.22 -7.86 7.52
C ASP A 69 9.82 -7.45 7.04
N LYS A 70 8.99 -6.86 7.92
CA LYS A 70 7.62 -6.44 7.65
C LYS A 70 6.72 -7.59 7.16
N VAL A 71 6.96 -8.80 7.67
CA VAL A 71 6.08 -9.95 7.49
C VAL A 71 5.03 -9.97 8.60
N VAL A 72 3.77 -9.84 8.23
CA VAL A 72 2.61 -9.78 9.13
C VAL A 72 1.76 -11.03 8.97
N GLU A 73 1.34 -11.60 10.09
CA GLU A 73 0.45 -12.75 10.16
C GLU A 73 -0.96 -12.27 10.52
N VAL A 74 -1.98 -12.74 9.78
CA VAL A 74 -3.36 -12.68 10.24
C VAL A 74 -3.61 -13.91 11.10
N ARG A 75 -3.27 -13.79 12.39
CA ARG A 75 -3.16 -14.90 13.33
C ARG A 75 -4.50 -15.52 13.73
N ARG A 76 -5.54 -14.69 13.79
CA ARG A 76 -6.86 -15.16 14.24
C ARG A 76 -7.96 -14.33 13.62
N ILE A 77 -9.05 -14.98 13.20
CA ILE A 77 -10.27 -14.33 12.73
C ILE A 77 -11.46 -15.15 13.20
N VAL A 78 -12.40 -14.52 13.90
CA VAL A 78 -13.62 -15.14 14.39
C VAL A 78 -14.80 -14.21 14.17
N VAL A 79 -15.92 -14.77 13.73
CA VAL A 79 -17.21 -14.08 13.65
C VAL A 79 -18.25 -15.02 14.25
N GLY A 80 -19.09 -14.49 15.15
CA GLY A 80 -20.12 -15.26 15.83
C GLY A 80 -21.09 -15.89 14.83
N THR A 81 -21.53 -17.11 15.14
CA THR A 81 -22.43 -17.93 14.31
C THR A 81 -23.72 -17.21 13.95
N ALA A 82 -24.30 -16.48 14.90
CA ALA A 82 -25.49 -15.66 14.68
C ALA A 82 -25.31 -14.57 13.60
N HIS A 83 -24.06 -14.25 13.26
CA HIS A 83 -23.68 -13.23 12.29
C HIS A 83 -22.95 -13.82 11.07
N ALA A 84 -22.82 -15.15 10.98
CA ALA A 84 -22.22 -15.84 9.84
C ALA A 84 -23.05 -15.63 8.55
N GLY A 85 -22.39 -15.68 7.38
CA GLY A 85 -23.05 -15.49 6.08
C GLY A 85 -23.48 -14.05 5.77
N ARG A 86 -23.33 -13.09 6.70
CA ARG A 86 -23.72 -11.68 6.53
C ARG A 86 -22.55 -10.79 6.06
N GLY A 87 -21.45 -11.40 5.62
CA GLY A 87 -20.27 -10.72 5.11
C GLY A 87 -19.36 -10.06 6.17
N HIS A 88 -19.57 -10.34 7.46
CA HIS A 88 -18.73 -9.81 8.55
C HIS A 88 -17.29 -10.32 8.47
N GLY A 89 -17.08 -11.61 8.18
CA GLY A 89 -15.74 -12.20 8.05
C GLY A 89 -14.93 -11.57 6.92
N ARG A 90 -15.53 -11.40 5.74
CA ARG A 90 -14.94 -10.69 4.61
C ARG A 90 -14.55 -9.26 4.96
N ALA A 91 -15.45 -8.52 5.60
CA ALA A 91 -15.18 -7.13 5.91
C ALA A 91 -14.11 -6.98 7.01
N LEU A 92 -14.08 -7.88 7.99
CA LEU A 92 -13.04 -7.94 8.99
C LEU A 92 -11.68 -8.31 8.39
N LEU A 93 -11.61 -9.29 7.48
CA LEU A 93 -10.37 -9.62 6.78
C LEU A 93 -9.83 -8.44 5.97
N ARG A 94 -10.70 -7.71 5.26
CA ARG A 94 -10.32 -6.49 4.54
C ARG A 94 -9.78 -5.41 5.46
N GLU A 95 -10.42 -5.19 6.61
CA GLU A 95 -9.91 -4.26 7.61
C GLU A 95 -8.52 -4.68 8.10
N LEU A 96 -8.32 -5.96 8.42
CA LEU A 96 -7.01 -6.49 8.83
C LEU A 96 -5.95 -6.29 7.74
N LEU A 97 -6.28 -6.52 6.47
CA LEU A 97 -5.38 -6.26 5.34
C LEU A 97 -5.07 -4.76 5.19
N THR A 98 -6.09 -3.88 5.28
CA THR A 98 -5.90 -2.43 5.25
C THR A 98 -4.95 -1.99 6.37
N ARG A 99 -5.12 -2.49 7.59
CA ARG A 99 -4.21 -2.16 8.69
C ARG A 99 -2.81 -2.70 8.45
N ALA A 100 -2.67 -3.97 8.05
CA ALA A 100 -1.37 -4.56 7.75
C ALA A 100 -0.59 -3.74 6.72
N TYR A 101 -1.20 -3.37 5.58
CA TYR A 101 -0.52 -2.64 4.51
C TYR A 101 -0.44 -1.13 4.75
N ALA A 102 -1.55 -0.46 5.03
CA ALA A 102 -1.61 1.00 5.07
C ALA A 102 -1.17 1.60 6.41
N VAL A 103 -1.33 0.87 7.52
CA VAL A 103 -0.93 1.35 8.85
C VAL A 103 0.45 0.82 9.22
N HIS A 104 0.70 -0.48 9.02
CA HIS A 104 1.93 -1.14 9.49
C HIS A 104 3.00 -1.32 8.40
N GLY A 105 2.70 -1.01 7.15
CA GLY A 105 3.64 -1.09 6.03
C GLY A 105 4.10 -2.52 5.75
N ALA A 106 3.22 -3.51 5.93
CA ALA A 106 3.51 -4.91 5.66
C ALA A 106 4.05 -5.10 4.24
N ARG A 107 5.21 -5.73 4.11
CA ARG A 107 5.72 -6.23 2.83
C ARG A 107 5.02 -7.52 2.45
N ARG A 108 4.73 -8.35 3.46
CA ARG A 108 4.05 -9.63 3.30
C ARG A 108 2.96 -9.81 4.32
N VAL A 109 1.81 -10.31 3.86
CA VAL A 109 0.75 -10.81 4.73
C VAL A 109 0.53 -12.28 4.45
N TRP A 110 0.45 -13.09 5.51
CA TRP A 110 0.16 -14.51 5.43
C TRP A 110 -0.80 -14.92 6.54
N LEU A 111 -1.39 -16.10 6.38
CA LEU A 111 -2.18 -16.79 7.40
C LEU A 111 -2.03 -18.30 7.21
N ASP A 112 -2.51 -19.07 8.18
CA ASP A 112 -2.76 -20.48 8.01
C ASP A 112 -4.22 -20.82 8.31
N VAL A 113 -4.67 -21.94 7.75
CA VAL A 113 -6.02 -22.46 7.95
C VAL A 113 -5.94 -23.97 8.11
N LYS A 114 -6.67 -24.53 9.08
CA LYS A 114 -6.81 -25.98 9.23
C LYS A 114 -7.40 -26.60 7.96
N GLU A 115 -6.81 -27.69 7.50
CA GLU A 115 -7.35 -28.48 6.39
C GLU A 115 -8.80 -28.91 6.69
N GLY A 116 -9.69 -28.80 5.70
CA GLY A 116 -11.12 -29.06 5.84
C GLY A 116 -11.96 -27.88 6.34
N ASN A 117 -11.36 -26.72 6.65
CA ASN A 117 -12.11 -25.49 6.91
C ASN A 117 -12.42 -24.74 5.60
N ASP A 118 -13.20 -25.38 4.73
CA ASP A 118 -13.50 -24.89 3.37
C ASP A 118 -14.10 -23.48 3.40
N ARG A 119 -14.94 -23.18 4.40
CA ARG A 119 -15.56 -21.86 4.57
C ARG A 119 -14.53 -20.73 4.75
N ALA A 120 -13.48 -20.98 5.54
CA ALA A 120 -12.43 -19.99 5.76
C ALA A 120 -11.47 -19.95 4.56
N HIS A 121 -11.09 -21.11 4.03
CA HIS A 121 -10.22 -21.23 2.86
C HIS A 121 -10.82 -20.51 1.64
N ASP A 122 -12.09 -20.76 1.30
CA ASP A 122 -12.81 -20.09 0.21
C ASP A 122 -12.87 -18.57 0.41
N LEU A 123 -13.04 -18.12 1.67
CA LEU A 123 -13.01 -16.70 2.00
C LEU A 123 -11.63 -16.09 1.71
N TYR A 124 -10.56 -16.77 2.13
CA TYR A 124 -9.19 -16.30 1.92
C TYR A 124 -8.83 -16.26 0.43
N LEU A 125 -9.16 -17.31 -0.33
CA LEU A 125 -9.00 -17.32 -1.78
C LEU A 125 -9.74 -16.17 -2.45
N ALA A 126 -11.00 -15.93 -2.07
CA ALA A 126 -11.81 -14.84 -2.62
C ALA A 126 -11.29 -13.43 -2.27
N GLU A 127 -10.47 -13.32 -1.22
CA GLU A 127 -9.82 -12.07 -0.79
C GLU A 127 -8.34 -12.02 -1.23
N GLY A 128 -7.95 -12.84 -2.20
CA GLY A 128 -6.66 -12.74 -2.87
C GLY A 128 -5.52 -13.48 -2.18
N PHE A 129 -5.79 -14.38 -1.24
CA PHE A 129 -4.79 -15.31 -0.75
C PHE A 129 -4.57 -16.46 -1.74
N VAL A 130 -3.36 -17.02 -1.74
CA VAL A 130 -2.99 -18.21 -2.50
C VAL A 130 -2.29 -19.21 -1.60
N ASP A 131 -2.50 -20.49 -1.87
CA ASP A 131 -1.87 -21.57 -1.11
C ASP A 131 -0.36 -21.61 -1.36
N GLU A 132 0.40 -21.85 -0.29
CA GLU A 132 1.85 -22.00 -0.30
C GLU A 132 2.24 -23.37 0.29
N PRO A 133 2.11 -24.47 -0.50
CA PRO A 133 2.31 -25.83 0.01
C PRO A 133 3.74 -26.09 0.52
N ASP A 134 4.72 -25.34 -0.01
CA ASP A 134 6.14 -25.48 0.37
C ASP A 134 6.54 -24.64 1.60
N ALA A 135 5.63 -23.85 2.18
CA ALA A 135 5.94 -22.98 3.32
C ALA A 135 6.17 -23.74 4.64
N GLY A 136 5.80 -25.02 4.70
CA GLY A 136 6.20 -25.93 5.79
C GLY A 136 5.63 -25.59 7.17
N ALA A 137 4.30 -25.43 7.30
CA ALA A 137 3.67 -25.29 8.61
C ALA A 137 3.68 -26.61 9.40
N ALA A 138 4.03 -26.54 10.68
CA ALA A 138 3.82 -27.65 11.60
C ALA A 138 2.30 -27.90 11.75
N PRO A 139 1.86 -29.17 11.78
CA PRO A 139 0.45 -29.47 11.97
C PRO A 139 -0.02 -28.97 13.34
N PHE A 140 -1.28 -28.57 13.40
CA PHE A 140 -1.92 -28.23 14.66
C PHE A 140 -2.16 -29.51 15.47
N VAL A 141 -1.79 -29.51 16.75
CA VAL A 141 -2.06 -30.65 17.65
C VAL A 141 -3.38 -30.41 18.37
N GLU A 142 -4.37 -31.25 18.08
CA GLU A 142 -5.69 -31.24 18.70
C GLU A 142 -5.63 -31.67 20.17
N ALA A 143 -6.69 -31.37 20.93
CA ALA A 143 -6.77 -31.71 22.35
C ALA A 143 -6.71 -33.23 22.62
N ASP A 144 -7.10 -34.06 21.65
CA ASP A 144 -7.02 -35.52 21.71
C ASP A 144 -5.66 -36.08 21.24
N GLY A 145 -4.70 -35.21 20.89
CA GLY A 145 -3.37 -35.57 20.41
C GLY A 145 -3.28 -35.82 18.91
N THR A 146 -4.38 -35.71 18.16
CA THR A 146 -4.39 -35.81 16.70
C THR A 146 -3.68 -34.62 16.07
N ALA A 147 -2.96 -34.84 14.97
CA ALA A 147 -2.32 -33.77 14.21
C ALA A 147 -3.17 -33.40 12.98
N THR A 148 -3.66 -32.17 12.94
CA THR A 148 -4.42 -31.60 11.81
C THR A 148 -3.50 -30.75 10.93
N PRO A 149 -3.38 -31.05 9.62
CA PRO A 149 -2.57 -30.23 8.71
C PRO A 149 -3.06 -28.78 8.63
N LEU A 150 -2.09 -27.87 8.43
CA LEU A 150 -2.33 -26.45 8.18
C LEU A 150 -1.96 -26.11 6.74
N VAL A 151 -2.86 -25.42 6.04
CA VAL A 151 -2.59 -24.82 4.73
C VAL A 151 -2.11 -23.40 4.97
N VAL A 152 -0.86 -23.12 4.63
CA VAL A 152 -0.31 -21.75 4.66
C VAL A 152 -0.76 -21.02 3.41
N MET A 153 -1.20 -19.78 3.57
CA MET A 153 -1.62 -18.93 2.46
C MET A 153 -0.94 -17.55 2.53
N GLY A 154 -0.46 -17.08 1.38
CA GLY A 154 0.10 -15.73 1.22
C GLY A 154 -0.84 -14.83 0.43
N HIS A 155 -0.92 -13.54 0.79
CA HIS A 155 -1.74 -12.58 0.05
C HIS A 155 -1.07 -12.16 -1.27
N ALA A 156 -1.78 -12.31 -2.40
CA ALA A 156 -1.24 -12.16 -3.75
C ALA A 156 -0.69 -10.75 -4.05
N ALA A 157 -1.18 -9.71 -3.37
CA ALA A 157 -0.62 -8.35 -3.51
C ALA A 157 0.86 -8.28 -3.10
N THR A 158 1.33 -9.19 -2.25
CA THR A 158 2.75 -9.34 -1.90
C THR A 158 3.53 -10.15 -2.96
N LEU A 159 2.84 -11.03 -3.69
CA LEU A 159 3.46 -11.88 -4.71
C LEU A 159 3.52 -11.20 -6.07
N ALA A 160 2.74 -10.12 -6.26
CA ALA A 160 2.80 -9.26 -7.43
C ALA A 160 4.19 -8.62 -7.56
N ARG A 161 5.00 -9.15 -8.47
CA ARG A 161 6.27 -8.54 -8.87
C ARG A 161 5.98 -7.38 -9.82
N PHE A 162 5.64 -6.22 -9.27
CA PHE A 162 5.77 -4.98 -10.04
C PHE A 162 7.24 -4.83 -10.44
N GLY A 163 7.50 -4.50 -11.71
CA GLY A 163 8.86 -4.15 -12.13
C GLY A 163 9.41 -3.05 -11.21
N ASN A 164 10.68 -3.12 -10.84
CA ASN A 164 11.26 -2.30 -9.77
C ASN A 164 11.43 -0.80 -10.13
N GLY A 165 10.68 -0.25 -11.08
CA GLY A 165 10.92 1.10 -11.58
C GLY A 165 9.67 1.79 -12.11
N LEU A 166 9.60 3.11 -11.87
CA LEU A 166 8.75 4.02 -12.64
C LEU A 166 9.34 4.12 -14.05
N GLU A 167 8.56 3.74 -15.06
CA GLU A 167 9.03 3.75 -16.46
C GLU A 167 9.02 5.18 -17.04
N GLU A 168 7.88 5.85 -17.00
CA GLU A 168 7.69 7.15 -17.65
C GLU A 168 6.71 8.07 -16.90
N VAL A 169 6.93 9.37 -17.05
CA VAL A 169 5.97 10.42 -16.72
C VAL A 169 5.57 11.11 -18.02
N VAL A 170 4.26 11.21 -18.26
CA VAL A 170 3.70 11.81 -19.48
C VAL A 170 3.10 13.17 -19.14
N VAL A 171 3.43 14.19 -19.94
CA VAL A 171 2.92 15.56 -19.81
C VAL A 171 2.12 15.90 -21.06
N ASP A 172 0.87 16.31 -20.87
CA ASP A 172 0.02 16.80 -21.94
C ASP A 172 0.54 18.14 -22.48
N CYS A 173 0.55 18.31 -23.81
CA CYS A 173 1.02 19.53 -24.45
C CYS A 173 0.42 19.75 -25.86
N ALA A 174 0.75 20.87 -26.49
CA ALA A 174 0.41 21.16 -27.89
C ALA A 174 1.57 20.82 -28.85
N GLU A 175 2.83 20.99 -28.44
CA GLU A 175 4.03 20.82 -29.26
C GLU A 175 5.03 19.82 -28.64
N PRO A 176 4.78 18.50 -28.76
CA PRO A 176 5.57 17.46 -28.09
C PRO A 176 7.07 17.58 -28.30
N TYR A 177 7.52 17.70 -29.56
CA TYR A 177 8.95 17.71 -29.86
C TYR A 177 9.65 18.96 -29.33
N ARG A 178 8.95 20.10 -29.27
CA ARG A 178 9.49 21.33 -28.67
C ARG A 178 9.79 21.13 -27.18
N LEU A 179 8.90 20.47 -26.46
CA LEU A 179 9.13 20.15 -25.05
C LEU A 179 10.22 19.10 -24.88
N ALA A 180 10.26 18.05 -25.71
CA ALA A 180 11.33 17.07 -25.67
C ALA A 180 12.72 17.72 -25.81
N VAL A 181 12.88 18.66 -26.75
CA VAL A 181 14.14 19.41 -26.94
C VAL A 181 14.51 20.24 -25.71
N PHE A 182 13.54 20.95 -25.11
CA PHE A 182 13.77 21.72 -23.88
C PHE A 182 14.22 20.80 -22.74
N TRP A 183 13.46 19.73 -22.49
CA TRP A 183 13.67 18.83 -21.37
C TRP A 183 14.93 17.96 -21.53
N ALA A 184 15.36 17.64 -22.76
CA ALA A 184 16.67 17.03 -23.02
C ALA A 184 17.84 17.90 -22.56
N ARG A 185 17.73 19.23 -22.65
CA ARG A 185 18.75 20.15 -22.14
C ARG A 185 18.73 20.27 -20.61
N VAL A 186 17.56 20.14 -20.00
CA VAL A 186 17.39 20.23 -18.53
C VAL A 186 17.83 18.94 -17.83
N LEU A 187 17.42 17.78 -18.35
CA LEU A 187 17.59 16.48 -17.67
C LEU A 187 18.81 15.69 -18.17
N GLY A 188 19.32 16.04 -19.35
CA GLY A 188 20.25 15.22 -20.12
C GLY A 188 19.53 14.15 -20.94
N GLY A 189 20.25 13.57 -21.91
CA GLY A 189 19.70 12.65 -22.91
C GLY A 189 19.41 13.34 -24.24
N ASP A 190 18.90 12.58 -25.21
CA ASP A 190 18.53 13.07 -26.53
C ASP A 190 17.01 13.15 -26.66
N PRO A 191 16.47 14.21 -27.30
CA PRO A 191 15.05 14.27 -27.61
C PRO A 191 14.72 13.28 -28.73
N VAL A 192 13.61 12.57 -28.57
CA VAL A 192 13.10 11.62 -29.56
C VAL A 192 11.68 12.03 -29.96
N GLU A 193 11.46 12.25 -31.25
CA GLU A 193 10.12 12.33 -31.82
C GLU A 193 9.68 10.93 -32.24
N ARG A 194 8.69 10.36 -31.55
CA ARG A 194 8.12 9.07 -31.93
C ARG A 194 7.21 9.24 -33.15
N ASP A 195 6.36 10.27 -33.07
CA ASP A 195 5.49 10.75 -34.14
C ASP A 195 5.00 12.17 -33.80
N ALA A 196 4.22 12.78 -34.69
CA ALA A 196 3.73 14.15 -34.52
C ALA A 196 2.87 14.38 -33.26
N SER A 197 2.34 13.32 -32.65
CA SER A 197 1.54 13.39 -31.42
C SER A 197 2.33 13.01 -30.16
N TRP A 198 3.57 12.53 -30.29
CA TRP A 198 4.33 11.99 -29.18
C TRP A 198 5.84 12.19 -29.32
N ALA A 199 6.44 12.82 -28.32
CA ALA A 199 7.89 12.96 -28.21
C ALA A 199 8.33 12.72 -26.76
N TYR A 200 9.60 12.40 -26.54
CA TYR A 200 10.12 12.13 -25.20
C TYR A 200 11.62 12.39 -25.10
N VAL A 201 12.12 12.39 -23.86
CA VAL A 201 13.54 12.30 -23.52
C VAL A 201 13.74 11.08 -22.62
N ASP A 202 14.83 10.33 -22.84
CA ASP A 202 15.30 9.26 -21.96
C ASP A 202 16.52 9.78 -21.17
N PRO A 203 16.35 10.35 -19.97
CA PRO A 203 17.48 10.85 -19.21
C PRO A 203 18.28 9.68 -18.61
N PRO A 204 19.63 9.73 -18.59
CA PRO A 204 20.45 8.62 -18.13
C PRO A 204 20.12 8.19 -16.69
N GLY A 205 19.73 6.93 -16.51
CA GLY A 205 19.45 6.33 -15.21
C GLY A 205 18.19 6.86 -14.51
N LYS A 206 17.28 7.52 -15.25
CA LYS A 206 16.03 8.09 -14.72
C LYS A 206 14.82 7.63 -15.56
N PRO A 207 13.59 7.73 -15.01
CA PRO A 207 12.37 7.51 -15.80
C PRO A 207 12.32 8.44 -17.03
N ARG A 208 11.70 7.95 -18.10
CA ARG A 208 11.42 8.74 -19.30
C ARG A 208 10.51 9.93 -18.96
N VAL A 209 10.74 11.05 -19.61
CA VAL A 209 9.78 12.17 -19.62
C VAL A 209 9.23 12.32 -21.03
N ALA A 210 7.94 12.05 -21.16
CA ALA A 210 7.22 12.05 -22.44
C ALA A 210 6.22 13.20 -22.52
N PHE A 211 5.92 13.59 -23.75
CA PHE A 211 5.04 14.70 -24.10
C PHE A 211 4.00 14.20 -25.09
N GLN A 212 2.73 14.30 -24.71
CA GLN A 212 1.60 13.83 -25.51
C GLN A 212 0.81 15.03 -26.04
N ARG A 213 0.59 15.07 -27.35
CA ARG A 213 -0.28 16.07 -27.95
C ARG A 213 -1.73 15.81 -27.55
N VAL A 214 -2.36 16.81 -26.96
CA VAL A 214 -3.81 16.81 -26.67
C VAL A 214 -4.48 18.05 -27.30
N PRO A 215 -5.77 17.98 -27.67
CA PRO A 215 -6.48 19.14 -28.23
C PRO A 215 -6.82 20.20 -27.19
N GLU A 216 -6.87 19.84 -25.90
CA GLU A 216 -7.14 20.76 -24.80
C GLU A 216 -5.93 21.63 -24.47
N GLY A 217 -6.15 22.93 -24.31
CA GLY A 217 -5.16 23.80 -23.70
C GLY A 217 -5.02 23.52 -22.19
N LYS A 218 -3.89 23.96 -21.61
CA LYS A 218 -3.64 23.84 -20.17
C LYS A 218 -4.79 24.42 -19.34
N SER A 219 -5.34 23.62 -18.42
CA SER A 219 -6.37 24.03 -17.48
C SER A 219 -5.82 24.12 -16.06
N GLY A 220 -5.62 25.35 -15.59
CA GLY A 220 -5.12 25.62 -14.24
C GLY A 220 -3.67 25.20 -14.02
N LYS A 221 -3.33 24.88 -12.76
CA LYS A 221 -1.99 24.47 -12.35
C LYS A 221 -1.81 22.97 -12.52
N ASN A 222 -0.62 22.52 -12.93
CA ASN A 222 -0.27 21.11 -12.93
C ASN A 222 -0.45 20.50 -11.52
N ARG A 223 -1.02 19.30 -11.45
CA ARG A 223 -1.27 18.58 -10.20
C ARG A 223 -0.07 17.75 -9.74
N LEU A 224 0.90 17.60 -10.62
CA LEU A 224 2.19 16.97 -10.39
C LEU A 224 3.28 18.05 -10.54
N HIS A 225 4.31 17.98 -9.71
CA HIS A 225 5.51 18.82 -9.79
C HIS A 225 6.69 17.96 -10.21
N LEU A 226 7.45 18.44 -11.20
CA LEU A 226 8.74 17.86 -11.57
C LEU A 226 9.84 18.69 -10.92
N ASP A 227 10.56 18.09 -9.98
CA ASP A 227 11.66 18.74 -9.26
C ASP A 227 13.00 18.23 -9.82
N VAL A 228 13.80 19.18 -10.33
CA VAL A 228 15.10 18.91 -10.93
C VAL A 228 16.19 19.37 -9.98
N PHE A 229 16.90 18.40 -9.39
CA PHE A 229 18.04 18.70 -8.54
C PHE A 229 19.18 19.34 -9.32
N VAL A 230 19.73 20.43 -8.79
CA VAL A 230 20.87 21.16 -9.34
C VAL A 230 21.84 21.58 -8.22
N ASN A 231 23.14 21.55 -8.51
CA ASN A 231 24.16 21.96 -7.54
C ASN A 231 24.23 23.48 -7.32
N ASP A 232 23.70 24.28 -8.25
CA ASP A 232 23.73 25.75 -8.20
C ASP A 232 22.44 26.28 -8.85
N ILE A 233 21.44 26.61 -8.02
CA ILE A 233 20.15 27.14 -8.48
C ILE A 233 20.34 28.44 -9.28
N PRO A 234 21.11 29.46 -8.82
CA PRO A 234 21.37 30.66 -9.62
C PRO A 234 21.97 30.40 -11.01
N ALA A 235 22.94 29.49 -11.14
CA ALA A 235 23.52 29.15 -12.44
C ALA A 235 22.53 28.39 -13.33
N ALA A 236 21.87 27.36 -12.79
CA ALA A 236 20.87 26.59 -13.53
C ALA A 236 19.67 27.44 -13.95
N THR A 237 19.28 28.41 -13.13
CA THR A 237 18.25 29.39 -13.45
C THR A 237 18.58 30.16 -14.72
N ARG A 238 19.79 30.73 -14.81
CA ARG A 238 20.24 31.44 -16.02
C ARG A 238 20.20 30.51 -17.24
N ALA A 239 20.58 29.24 -17.06
CA ALA A 239 20.56 28.27 -18.15
C ALA A 239 19.13 27.97 -18.64
N VAL A 240 18.17 27.70 -17.75
CA VAL A 240 16.79 27.39 -18.16
C VAL A 240 16.05 28.60 -18.73
N GLU A 241 16.33 29.81 -18.24
CA GLU A 241 15.79 31.07 -18.80
C GLU A 241 16.27 31.26 -20.26
N LEU A 242 17.53 30.95 -20.57
CA LEU A 242 18.05 30.97 -21.95
C LEU A 242 17.40 29.91 -22.87
N LEU A 243 16.89 28.82 -22.29
CA LEU A 243 16.17 27.77 -23.01
C LEU A 243 14.67 28.09 -23.20
N GLY A 244 14.20 29.23 -22.68
CA GLY A 244 12.82 29.69 -22.80
C GLY A 244 11.92 29.37 -21.61
N ALA A 245 12.49 28.95 -20.48
CA ALA A 245 11.73 28.83 -19.24
C ALA A 245 11.39 30.20 -18.66
N VAL A 246 10.21 30.33 -18.06
CA VAL A 246 9.75 31.56 -17.40
C VAL A 246 9.78 31.36 -15.89
N ARG A 247 10.61 32.13 -15.19
CA ARG A 247 10.67 32.10 -13.72
C ARG A 247 9.34 32.54 -13.09
N LEU A 248 8.91 31.82 -12.06
CA LEU A 248 7.76 32.17 -11.24
C LEU A 248 8.18 32.44 -9.79
N GLY A 249 7.88 33.65 -9.30
CA GLY A 249 8.17 34.06 -7.94
C GLY A 249 9.66 34.13 -7.61
N ASP A 250 9.94 34.39 -6.35
CA ASP A 250 11.30 34.47 -5.83
C ASP A 250 11.83 33.09 -5.42
N LEU A 251 13.16 32.98 -5.31
CA LEU A 251 13.83 31.82 -4.73
C LEU A 251 13.37 31.62 -3.28
N VAL A 252 12.80 30.45 -2.98
CA VAL A 252 12.38 30.06 -1.64
C VAL A 252 13.49 29.25 -0.98
N LYS A 253 13.76 29.54 0.30
CA LYS A 253 14.73 28.85 1.14
C LYS A 253 14.17 28.61 2.52
N ASP A 254 14.31 27.40 3.03
CA ASP A 254 13.94 27.01 4.39
C ASP A 254 14.95 26.00 4.96
N GLU A 255 14.61 25.38 6.09
CA GLU A 255 15.46 24.38 6.75
C GLU A 255 15.57 23.06 5.96
N GLN A 256 14.73 22.85 4.94
CA GLN A 256 14.67 21.65 4.12
C GLN A 256 15.37 21.81 2.76
N GLY A 257 15.83 23.03 2.42
CA GLY A 257 16.63 23.32 1.24
C GLY A 257 16.15 24.58 0.50
N ALA A 258 16.37 24.61 -0.80
CA ALA A 258 16.01 25.72 -1.66
C ALA A 258 15.30 25.27 -2.94
N PHE A 259 14.34 26.08 -3.41
CA PHE A 259 13.72 25.86 -4.72
C PHE A 259 13.34 27.15 -5.45
N GLN A 260 13.43 27.10 -6.78
CA GLN A 260 12.92 28.13 -7.69
C GLN A 260 11.97 27.50 -8.71
N VAL A 261 10.76 28.04 -8.80
CA VAL A 261 9.72 27.55 -9.73
C VAL A 261 9.88 28.21 -11.11
N PHE A 262 9.66 27.44 -12.16
CA PHE A 262 9.63 27.87 -13.55
C PHE A 262 8.42 27.30 -14.29
N ARG A 263 8.11 27.92 -15.43
CA ARG A 263 7.31 27.33 -16.50
C ARG A 263 8.21 26.96 -17.66
N ASP A 264 7.99 25.78 -18.24
CA ASP A 264 8.59 25.40 -19.52
C ASP A 264 7.98 26.23 -20.69
N PRO A 265 8.43 26.04 -21.94
CA PRO A 265 7.92 26.80 -23.09
C PRO A 265 6.42 26.69 -23.37
N GLU A 266 5.71 25.71 -22.81
CA GLU A 266 4.26 25.55 -22.95
C GLU A 266 3.50 25.90 -21.66
N GLY A 267 4.19 26.34 -20.62
CA GLY A 267 3.58 26.80 -19.38
C GLY A 267 3.47 25.73 -18.29
N ASN A 268 4.07 24.54 -18.47
CA ASN A 268 4.10 23.50 -17.45
C ASN A 268 5.04 23.88 -16.31
N GLU A 269 4.59 23.76 -15.07
CA GLU A 269 5.40 24.08 -13.92
C GLU A 269 6.45 22.99 -13.59
N PHE A 270 7.68 23.41 -13.31
CA PHE A 270 8.75 22.58 -12.74
C PHE A 270 9.60 23.38 -11.75
N CYS A 271 10.34 22.72 -10.87
CA CYS A 271 11.22 23.36 -9.90
C CYS A 271 12.69 23.01 -10.17
N LEU A 272 13.58 23.97 -10.00
CA LEU A 272 14.98 23.69 -9.69
C LEU A 272 15.10 23.60 -8.17
N VAL A 273 15.63 22.48 -7.68
CA VAL A 273 15.82 22.24 -6.24
C VAL A 273 17.29 22.02 -5.92
N GLY A 274 17.70 22.37 -4.71
CA GLY A 274 19.07 22.19 -4.22
C GLY A 274 19.10 22.28 -2.70
N ASP A 275 20.23 21.86 -2.13
CA ASP A 275 20.47 21.91 -0.69
C ASP A 275 20.56 23.35 -0.15
#